data_AF-A0A559JCS2-F1
#
_entry.id   AF-A0A559JCS2-F1
#
_cell.length_a   1.000
_cell.length_b   1.000
_cell.length_c   1.000
_cell.angle_alpha   90.00
_cell.angle_beta   90.00
_cell.angle_gamma   90.00
#
_symmetry.space_group_name_H-M   'P 1'
#
loop_
_entity.id
_entity.type
_entity.pdbx_description
1 polymer ?
#
loop_
_entity_poly.entity_id
_entity_poly.type
_entity_poly.pdbx_seq_one_letter_code
_entity_poly.pdbx_strand_id
1 'polypeptide(L)'
;MSGPLPDRIDMQVELPRQSIPSSSTKGMSSAQAREIVCDAAARQSRRYARHGIQWNSQLQGPLLRKYAKLPSDAEMLLQDVYDQLGLSFRAHDRILKISRTIADLAGRESIRAEDVAEAISYRCLDQAN
;
A
#
# COMPACT_ATOMS: atom_id res chain seq x y z
N MET A 1 -24.52 7.96 -0.71
CA MET A 1 -23.33 8.56 -1.36
C MET A 1 -22.72 7.53 -2.31
N SER A 2 -22.96 7.67 -3.61
CA SER A 2 -22.34 6.84 -4.65
C SER A 2 -21.39 7.74 -5.44
N GLY A 3 -20.08 7.67 -5.14
CA GLY A 3 -19.05 8.22 -6.00
C GLY A 3 -18.96 7.43 -7.32
N PRO A 4 -18.40 8.02 -8.38
CA PRO A 4 -18.16 7.35 -9.66
C PRO A 4 -17.35 6.05 -9.46
N LEU A 5 -17.49 5.08 -10.37
CA LEU A 5 -16.86 3.75 -10.29
C LEU A 5 -15.36 3.75 -9.86
N PRO A 6 -14.50 4.69 -10.30
CA PRO A 6 -13.10 4.79 -9.87
C PRO A 6 -12.90 4.97 -8.36
N ASP A 7 -13.88 5.52 -7.64
CA ASP A 7 -13.82 5.66 -6.19
C ASP A 7 -13.96 4.30 -5.46
N ARG A 8 -14.49 3.29 -6.15
CA ARG A 8 -14.72 1.95 -5.59
C ARG A 8 -13.57 0.97 -5.86
N ILE A 9 -12.61 1.33 -6.71
CA ILE A 9 -11.42 0.53 -6.97
C ILE A 9 -10.33 0.94 -5.98
N ASP A 10 -9.78 0.00 -5.22
CA ASP A 10 -8.78 0.27 -4.18
C ASP A 10 -7.36 0.44 -4.77
N MET A 11 -6.99 -0.40 -5.74
CA MET A 11 -5.68 -0.43 -6.41
C MET A 11 -5.83 -0.90 -7.86
N GLN A 12 -4.95 -0.43 -8.74
CA GLN A 12 -4.78 -0.94 -10.10
C GLN A 12 -3.29 -1.20 -10.34
N VAL A 13 -2.99 -2.25 -11.09
CA VAL A 13 -1.62 -2.56 -11.51
C VAL A 13 -1.70 -3.06 -12.94
N GLU A 14 -0.98 -2.40 -13.85
CA GLU A 14 -0.80 -2.93 -15.20
C GLU A 14 0.29 -4.01 -15.17
N LEU A 15 -0.07 -5.21 -15.64
CA LEU A 15 0.88 -6.31 -15.74
C LEU A 15 1.29 -6.47 -17.21
N PRO A 16 2.60 -6.46 -17.52
CA PRO A 16 3.04 -6.75 -18.88
C PRO A 16 2.61 -8.17 -19.25
N ARG A 17 2.19 -8.38 -20.51
CA ARG A 17 1.93 -9.72 -21.02
C ARG A 17 3.23 -10.52 -20.93
N GLN A 18 3.22 -11.58 -20.14
CA GLN A 18 4.35 -12.50 -20.07
C GLN A 18 4.46 -13.22 -21.42
N SER A 19 5.57 -13.03 -22.14
CA SER A 19 5.97 -13.96 -23.20
C SER A 19 6.33 -15.30 -22.56
N ILE A 20 6.15 -16.40 -23.30
CA ILE A 20 6.53 -17.74 -22.84
C ILE A 20 7.99 -17.66 -22.35
N PRO A 21 8.27 -18.05 -21.09
CA PRO A 21 9.54 -17.74 -20.45
C PRO A 21 10.70 -18.36 -21.23
N SER A 22 11.56 -17.52 -21.83
CA SER A 22 12.90 -17.94 -22.24
C SER A 22 13.68 -18.22 -20.96
N SER A 23 14.12 -19.46 -20.75
CA SER A 23 14.73 -19.90 -19.50
C SER A 23 15.86 -18.98 -19.03
N SER A 24 15.74 -18.37 -17.85
CA SER A 24 16.85 -18.17 -16.88
C SER A 24 16.55 -17.24 -15.69
N THR A 25 15.51 -16.40 -15.72
CA THR A 25 15.14 -15.62 -14.52
C THR A 25 14.27 -16.46 -13.57
N LYS A 26 14.92 -17.12 -12.60
CA LYS A 26 14.20 -17.69 -11.46
C LYS A 26 13.67 -16.55 -10.60
N GLY A 27 12.42 -16.17 -10.81
CA GLY A 27 11.69 -15.27 -9.91
C GLY A 27 11.48 -15.88 -8.53
N MET A 28 10.82 -15.14 -7.65
CA MET A 28 10.41 -15.62 -6.34
C MET A 28 9.48 -16.83 -6.47
N SER A 29 9.78 -17.92 -5.78
CA SER A 29 8.89 -19.08 -5.70
C SER A 29 7.65 -18.76 -4.84
N SER A 30 6.56 -19.48 -5.06
CA SER A 30 5.35 -19.36 -4.23
C SER A 30 5.61 -19.64 -2.74
N ALA A 31 6.59 -20.50 -2.43
CA ALA A 31 6.99 -20.78 -1.06
C ALA A 31 7.67 -19.56 -0.41
N GLN A 32 8.59 -18.90 -1.12
CA GLN A 32 9.23 -17.66 -0.66
C GLN A 32 8.20 -16.53 -0.53
N ALA A 33 7.29 -16.38 -1.49
CA ALA A 33 6.22 -15.38 -1.41
C ALA A 33 5.31 -15.62 -0.19
N ARG A 34 4.96 -16.88 0.08
CA ARG A 34 4.16 -17.25 1.25
C ARG A 34 4.85 -16.85 2.56
N GLU A 35 6.15 -17.08 2.67
CA GLU A 35 6.92 -16.72 3.88
C GLU A 35 6.83 -15.22 4.16
N ILE A 36 7.08 -14.38 3.15
CA ILE A 36 7.00 -12.92 3.27
C ILE A 36 5.60 -12.47 3.70
N VAL A 37 4.55 -13.04 3.09
CA VAL A 37 3.16 -12.71 3.43
C VAL A 37 2.82 -13.12 4.86
N CYS A 38 3.25 -14.31 5.30
CA CYS A 38 3.02 -14.78 6.66
C CYS A 38 3.73 -13.90 7.69
N ASP A 39 4.96 -13.46 7.43
CA ASP A 39 5.71 -12.57 8.30
C ASP A 39 5.04 -11.20 8.42
N ALA A 40 4.58 -10.63 7.31
CA ALA A 40 3.82 -9.38 7.31
C ALA A 40 2.52 -9.51 8.12
N ALA A 41 1.78 -10.62 7.93
CA ALA A 41 0.55 -10.89 8.69
C ALA A 41 0.81 -11.05 10.20
N ALA A 42 1.92 -11.68 10.59
CA ALA A 42 2.32 -11.80 11.98
C ALA A 42 2.65 -10.43 12.60
N ARG A 43 3.31 -9.53 11.85
CA ARG A 43 3.57 -8.15 12.29
C ARG A 43 2.28 -7.37 12.51
N GLN A 44 1.33 -7.45 11.58
CA GLN A 44 0.01 -6.82 11.73
C GLN A 44 -0.73 -7.35 12.95
N SER A 45 -0.78 -8.67 13.12
CA SER A 45 -1.45 -9.32 14.26
C SER A 45 -0.88 -8.85 15.59
N ARG A 46 0.46 -8.76 15.71
CA ARG A 46 1.11 -8.24 16.92
C ARG A 46 0.78 -6.76 17.16
N ARG A 47 0.86 -5.93 16.12
CA ARG A 47 0.61 -4.48 16.19
C ARG A 47 -0.82 -4.15 16.63
N TYR A 48 -1.78 -4.97 16.20
CA TYR A 48 -3.20 -4.71 16.37
C TYR A 48 -3.91 -5.54 17.43
N ALA A 49 -3.17 -6.38 18.17
CA ALA A 49 -3.72 -7.32 19.15
C ALA A 49 -4.73 -6.71 20.16
N ARG A 50 -4.58 -5.42 20.49
CA ARG A 50 -5.47 -4.72 21.45
C ARG A 50 -6.65 -3.98 20.81
N HIS A 51 -6.78 -4.04 19.49
CA HIS A 51 -7.73 -3.21 18.74
C HIS A 51 -8.78 -4.03 17.97
N GLY A 52 -8.73 -5.36 18.04
CA GLY A 52 -9.64 -6.22 17.27
C GLY A 52 -9.48 -6.08 15.75
N ILE A 53 -8.35 -5.54 15.30
CA ILE A 53 -8.01 -5.35 13.89
C ILE A 53 -7.08 -6.48 13.46
N GLN A 54 -7.36 -7.08 12.30
CA GLN A 54 -6.56 -8.15 11.73
C GLN A 54 -5.66 -7.63 10.60
N TRP A 55 -6.16 -6.64 9.84
CA TRP A 55 -5.51 -6.19 8.61
C TRP A 55 -5.36 -4.66 8.54
N ASN A 56 -4.29 -4.21 7.87
CA ASN A 56 -4.05 -2.79 7.58
C ASN A 56 -5.24 -2.12 6.88
N SER A 57 -5.98 -2.85 6.04
CA SER A 57 -7.15 -2.36 5.32
C SER A 57 -8.28 -1.87 6.25
N GLN A 58 -8.37 -2.43 7.46
CA GLN A 58 -9.40 -2.10 8.46
C GLN A 58 -9.06 -0.86 9.30
N LEU A 59 -7.82 -0.35 9.23
CA LEU A 59 -7.43 0.86 9.96
C LEU A 59 -8.30 2.05 9.56
N GLN A 60 -8.74 2.84 10.54
CA GLN A 60 -9.56 4.04 10.31
C GLN A 60 -9.22 5.13 11.33
N GLY A 61 -9.43 6.38 10.94
CA GLY A 61 -9.36 7.54 11.83
C GLY A 61 -8.08 7.57 12.68
N PRO A 62 -8.18 7.68 14.02
CA PRO A 62 -7.02 7.78 14.91
C PRO A 62 -6.05 6.60 14.82
N LEU A 63 -6.55 5.37 14.59
CA LEU A 63 -5.70 4.19 14.50
C LEU A 63 -4.88 4.19 13.20
N LEU A 64 -5.46 4.67 12.10
CA LEU A 64 -4.72 4.85 10.85
C LEU A 64 -3.58 5.85 11.03
N ARG A 65 -3.85 7.02 11.63
CA ARG A 65 -2.82 8.04 11.89
C ARG A 65 -1.73 7.56 12.83
N LYS A 66 -2.09 6.73 13.82
CA LYS A 66 -1.14 6.14 14.76
C LYS A 66 -0.22 5.12 14.09
N TYR A 67 -0.78 4.18 13.33
CA TYR A 67 -0.02 3.03 12.83
C TYR A 67 0.56 3.23 11.43
N ALA A 68 0.03 4.15 10.64
CA ALA A 68 0.56 4.56 9.34
C ALA A 68 1.13 5.99 9.37
N LYS A 69 1.82 6.34 10.46
CA LYS A 69 2.54 7.61 10.56
C LYS A 69 3.66 7.64 9.53
N LEU A 70 3.74 8.75 8.79
CA LEU A 70 4.75 8.98 7.78
C LEU A 70 5.94 9.77 8.37
N PRO A 71 7.18 9.53 7.91
CA PRO A 71 8.28 10.46 8.09
C PRO A 71 8.09 11.72 7.23
N SER A 72 8.79 12.81 7.55
CA SER A 72 8.56 14.12 6.94
C SER A 72 8.76 14.15 5.42
N ASP A 73 9.72 13.39 4.90
CA ASP A 73 9.97 13.23 3.47
C ASP A 73 8.80 12.55 2.75
N ALA A 74 8.23 11.53 3.36
CA ALA A 74 7.05 10.83 2.85
C ALA A 74 5.77 11.67 2.96
N GLU A 75 5.64 12.50 4.01
CA GLU A 75 4.53 13.46 4.14
C GLU A 75 4.58 14.52 3.02
N MET A 76 5.75 15.07 2.74
CA MET A 76 5.95 16.02 1.64
C MET A 76 5.58 15.39 0.29
N LEU A 77 6.09 14.18 0.02
CA LEU A 77 5.75 13.46 -1.22
C LEU A 77 4.24 13.27 -1.39
N LEU A 78 3.55 12.83 -0.33
CA LEU A 78 2.10 12.62 -0.40
C LEU A 78 1.35 13.94 -0.58
N GLN A 79 1.81 15.02 0.04
CA GLN A 79 1.23 16.35 -0.08
C GLN A 79 1.36 16.90 -1.51
N ASP A 80 2.55 16.81 -2.11
CA ASP A 80 2.80 17.24 -3.49
C ASP A 80 1.87 16.53 -4.48
N VAL A 81 1.70 15.21 -4.30
CA VAL A 81 0.81 14.40 -5.13
C VAL A 81 -0.66 14.74 -4.87
N TYR A 82 -1.03 15.01 -3.63
CA TYR A 82 -2.39 15.46 -3.29
C TYR A 82 -2.75 16.77 -3.99
N ASP A 83 -1.83 17.74 -3.98
CA ASP A 83 -2.02 19.06 -4.59
C ASP A 83 -2.01 19.01 -6.11
N GLN A 84 -1.17 18.16 -6.72
CA GLN A 84 -1.10 17.99 -8.17
C GLN A 84 -2.30 17.23 -8.75
N LEU A 85 -2.77 16.20 -8.05
CA LEU A 85 -3.74 15.24 -8.58
C LEU A 85 -5.15 15.41 -8.00
N GLY A 86 -5.35 16.37 -7.09
CA GLY A 86 -6.63 16.65 -6.45
C GLY A 86 -7.20 15.43 -5.71
N LEU A 87 -6.33 14.66 -5.04
CA LEU A 87 -6.73 13.41 -4.39
C LEU A 87 -7.81 13.68 -3.32
N SER A 88 -8.73 12.73 -3.15
CA SER A 88 -9.69 12.81 -2.05
C SER A 88 -9.07 12.33 -0.74
N PHE A 89 -9.63 12.74 0.40
CA PHE A 89 -9.25 12.19 1.71
C PHE A 89 -9.35 10.65 1.77
N ARG A 90 -10.28 10.04 1.03
CA ARG A 90 -10.37 8.58 0.92
C ARG A 90 -9.18 7.99 0.16
N ALA A 91 -8.74 8.63 -0.92
CA ALA A 91 -7.55 8.22 -1.66
C ALA A 91 -6.30 8.34 -0.79
N HIS A 92 -6.15 9.44 -0.05
CA HIS A 92 -5.11 9.63 0.95
C HIS A 92 -5.09 8.47 1.98
N ASP A 93 -6.24 8.15 2.60
CA ASP A 93 -6.30 7.08 3.61
C ASP A 93 -5.97 5.70 3.04
N ARG A 94 -6.33 5.44 1.78
CA ARG A 94 -5.92 4.22 1.07
C ARG A 94 -4.41 4.17 0.85
N ILE A 95 -3.80 5.27 0.39
CA ILE A 95 -2.35 5.35 0.21
C ILE A 95 -1.63 5.02 1.51
N LEU A 96 -2.08 5.54 2.66
CA LEU A 96 -1.50 5.20 3.96
C LEU A 96 -1.59 3.71 4.30
N LYS A 97 -2.74 3.08 4.05
CA LYS A 97 -2.95 1.64 4.31
C LYS A 97 -2.06 0.76 3.42
N ILE A 98 -1.93 1.13 2.16
CA ILE A 98 -1.09 0.42 1.19
C ILE A 98 0.38 0.59 1.56
N SER A 99 0.81 1.82 1.84
CA SER A 99 2.19 2.12 2.30
C SER A 99 2.55 1.32 3.55
N ARG A 100 1.62 1.19 4.50
CA ARG A 100 1.82 0.35 5.69
C ARG A 100 2.01 -1.12 5.34
N THR A 101 1.26 -1.62 4.36
CA THR A 101 1.33 -3.00 3.90
C THR A 101 2.65 -3.27 3.19
N ILE A 102 3.13 -2.35 2.35
CA ILE A 102 4.44 -2.45 1.69
C ILE A 102 5.56 -2.47 2.74
N ALA A 103 5.51 -1.57 3.74
CA ALA A 103 6.47 -1.59 4.84
C ALA A 103 6.45 -2.91 5.62
N ASP A 104 5.27 -3.47 5.90
CA ASP A 104 5.14 -4.76 6.59
C ASP A 104 5.72 -5.93 5.76
N LEU A 105 5.49 -5.93 4.44
CA LEU A 105 6.06 -6.91 3.50
C LEU A 105 7.59 -6.79 3.40
N ALA A 106 8.12 -5.57 3.49
CA ALA A 106 9.55 -5.30 3.56
C ALA A 106 10.16 -5.56 4.95
N GLY A 107 9.35 -6.02 5.92
CA GLY A 107 9.81 -6.32 7.28
C GLY A 107 10.13 -5.10 8.14
N ARG A 108 9.63 -3.91 7.77
CA ARG A 108 9.90 -2.62 8.43
C ARG A 108 8.80 -2.24 9.41
N GLU A 109 9.20 -1.68 10.55
CA GLU A 109 8.26 -1.17 11.56
C GLU A 109 7.71 0.23 11.20
N SER A 110 8.50 1.03 10.49
CA SER A 110 8.16 2.38 10.03
C SER A 110 8.00 2.44 8.52
N ILE A 111 7.04 3.23 8.06
CA ILE A 111 6.87 3.57 6.63
C ILE A 111 8.03 4.49 6.20
N ARG A 112 8.50 4.35 4.97
CA ARG A 112 9.47 5.25 4.33
C ARG A 112 8.85 5.89 3.07
N ALA A 113 9.50 6.93 2.54
CA ALA A 113 9.04 7.60 1.32
C ALA A 113 8.87 6.65 0.12
N GLU A 114 9.76 5.66 -0.03
CA GLU A 114 9.66 4.62 -1.08
C GLU A 114 8.37 3.79 -1.00
N ASP A 115 7.88 3.48 0.21
CA ASP A 115 6.62 2.73 0.40
C ASP A 115 5.42 3.56 -0.05
N VAL A 116 5.48 4.88 0.19
CA VAL A 116 4.45 5.83 -0.24
C VAL A 116 4.48 6.03 -1.74
N ALA A 117 5.67 6.18 -2.33
CA ALA A 117 5.85 6.30 -3.77
C ALA A 117 5.27 5.09 -4.52
N GLU A 118 5.56 3.88 -4.04
CA GLU A 118 5.01 2.65 -4.59
C GLU A 118 3.48 2.60 -4.42
N ALA A 119 2.95 2.92 -3.23
CA ALA A 119 1.52 2.99 -3.00
C ALA A 119 0.78 3.99 -3.93
N ILE A 120 1.41 5.14 -4.19
CA ILE A 120 0.90 6.17 -5.12
C ILE A 120 0.85 5.60 -6.54
N SER A 121 1.91 4.91 -6.99
CA SER A 121 1.95 4.32 -8.33
C SER A 121 0.81 3.33 -8.59
N TYR A 122 0.43 2.54 -7.58
CA TYR A 122 -0.72 1.63 -7.64
C TYR A 122 -2.07 2.33 -7.71
N ARG A 123 -2.13 3.64 -7.42
CA ARG A 123 -3.38 4.42 -7.44
C ARG A 123 -3.48 5.36 -8.62
N CYS A 124 -2.37 5.96 -9.05
CA CYS A 124 -2.35 6.99 -10.09
C CYS A 124 -2.36 6.43 -11.52
N LEU A 125 -2.31 5.10 -11.69
CA LEU A 125 -2.45 4.44 -13.00
C LEU A 125 -3.72 4.85 -13.78
N ASP A 126 -4.81 5.21 -13.10
CA ASP A 126 -6.07 5.67 -13.74
C ASP A 126 -6.05 7.15 -14.17
N GLN A 127 -5.17 7.99 -13.62
CA GLN A 127 -5.16 9.45 -13.92
C GLN A 127 -4.21 9.83 -15.06
N ALA A 128 -3.31 8.92 -15.46
CA ALA A 128 -2.37 9.14 -16.54
C ALA A 128 -2.91 8.71 -17.93
N ASN A 129 -4.18 8.28 -18.00
CA ASN A 129 -4.86 7.84 -19.22
C ASN A 129 -6.05 8.74 -19.57
#